data_AF-A0A1F3C1L1-F1
#
_entry.id   AF-A0A1F3C1L1-F1
#
_cell.length_a   1.000
_cell.length_b   1.000
_cell.length_c   1.000
_cell.angle_alpha   90.00
_cell.angle_beta   90.00
_cell.angle_gamma   90.00
#
_symmetry.space_group_name_H-M   'P 1'
#
loop_
_entity.id
_entity.type
_entity.pdbx_description
1 polymer ?
#
loop_
_entity_poly.entity_id
_entity_poly.type
_entity_poly.pdbx_seq_one_letter_code
_entity_poly.pdbx_strand_id
1 'polypeptide(L)'
;MKKLVIVLSVLVLLSSGCKFFGKKKQAEKDRIEKAKQDSIKKVKEAADLAKINKEKEEKARQEAIQKAEEERQRLYKFHIIVGSFKTPKYAAAYKDYIGKKGYQTEILVNSYKFEMISIGAYKSWGEAVKDLYKAREVVEATSWIYIKGQ
;
A
#
# COMPACT_ATOMS: atom_id res chain seq x y z
N MET A 1 14.00 -85.46 32.40
CA MET A 1 14.37 -84.38 31.46
C MET A 1 13.23 -83.83 30.60
N LYS A 2 12.15 -84.59 30.30
CA LYS A 2 11.01 -84.11 29.49
C LYS A 2 10.18 -82.96 30.11
N LYS A 3 10.08 -82.86 31.44
CA LYS A 3 9.31 -81.80 32.13
C LYS A 3 10.01 -80.42 32.14
N LEU A 4 11.34 -80.38 32.03
CA LEU A 4 12.12 -79.14 31.98
C LEU A 4 12.06 -78.46 30.60
N VAL A 5 11.95 -79.25 29.53
CA VAL A 5 11.85 -78.75 28.14
C VAL A 5 10.51 -78.05 27.89
N ILE A 6 9.44 -78.50 28.53
CA ILE A 6 8.09 -77.93 28.40
C ILE A 6 7.98 -76.58 29.13
N VAL A 7 8.66 -76.42 30.28
CA VAL A 7 8.68 -75.15 31.02
C VAL A 7 9.51 -74.09 30.30
N LEU A 8 10.60 -74.50 29.63
CA LEU A 8 11.44 -73.60 28.83
C LEU A 8 10.74 -73.14 27.53
N SER A 9 9.90 -73.98 26.92
CA SER A 9 9.21 -73.63 25.67
C SER A 9 8.03 -72.65 25.86
N VAL A 10 7.38 -72.68 27.03
CA VAL A 10 6.29 -71.73 27.38
C VAL A 10 6.84 -70.33 27.72
N LEU A 11 8.06 -70.24 28.28
CA LEU A 11 8.69 -68.97 28.65
C LEU A 11 9.15 -68.14 27.42
N VAL A 12 9.48 -68.79 26.30
CA VAL A 12 9.91 -68.13 25.05
C VAL A 12 8.74 -67.52 24.28
N LEU A 13 7.52 -68.04 24.45
CA LEU A 13 6.33 -67.52 23.78
C LEU A 13 5.79 -66.22 24.42
N LEU A 14 6.11 -65.96 25.70
CA LEU A 14 5.65 -64.77 26.42
C LEU A 14 6.58 -63.55 26.24
N SER A 15 7.81 -63.72 25.75
CA SER A 15 8.76 -62.61 25.53
C SER A 15 8.58 -61.88 24.20
N SER A 16 7.79 -62.43 23.27
CA SER A 16 7.55 -61.82 21.95
C SER A 16 6.48 -60.70 21.95
N GLY A 17 5.80 -60.45 23.08
CA GLY A 17 4.66 -59.52 23.17
C GLY A 17 5.00 -58.02 23.34
N CYS A 18 6.22 -57.66 23.74
CA CYS A 18 6.56 -56.25 24.06
C CYS A 18 6.89 -55.36 22.86
N LYS A 19 7.16 -55.91 21.67
CA LYS A 19 7.55 -55.11 20.48
C LYS A 19 6.37 -54.40 19.79
N PHE A 20 5.13 -54.82 20.08
CA PHE A 20 3.93 -54.28 19.40
C PHE A 20 3.39 -52.99 20.05
N PHE A 21 3.56 -52.82 21.37
CA PHE A 21 3.10 -51.63 22.09
C PHE A 21 3.95 -50.38 21.84
N GLY A 22 5.27 -50.53 21.62
CA GLY A 22 6.16 -49.41 21.30
C GLY A 22 5.87 -48.76 19.94
N LYS A 23 5.47 -49.56 18.94
CA LYS A 23 5.11 -49.06 17.60
C LYS A 23 3.82 -48.23 17.61
N LYS A 24 2.83 -48.57 18.44
CA LYS A 24 1.60 -47.77 18.62
C LYS A 24 1.89 -46.41 19.24
N LYS A 25 2.70 -46.35 20.31
CA LYS A 25 3.09 -45.08 20.97
C LYS A 25 3.90 -44.17 20.05
N GLN A 26 4.78 -44.72 19.23
CA GLN A 26 5.55 -43.94 18.25
C GLN A 26 4.65 -43.39 17.14
N ALA A 27 3.76 -44.22 16.57
CA ALA A 27 2.81 -43.79 15.55
C ALA A 27 1.82 -42.72 16.06
N GLU A 28 1.45 -42.77 17.34
CA GLU A 28 0.59 -41.76 17.97
C GLU A 28 1.32 -40.43 18.22
N LYS A 29 2.60 -40.48 18.65
CA LYS A 29 3.46 -39.29 18.74
C LYS A 29 3.67 -38.63 17.37
N ASP A 30 3.98 -39.42 16.34
CA ASP A 30 4.18 -38.93 14.98
C ASP A 30 2.88 -38.30 14.41
N ARG A 31 1.71 -38.84 14.76
CA ARG A 31 0.40 -38.26 14.41
C ARG A 31 0.15 -36.92 15.10
N ILE A 32 0.46 -36.82 16.40
CA ILE A 32 0.30 -35.57 17.16
C ILE A 32 1.26 -34.51 16.65
N GLU A 33 2.50 -34.87 16.31
CA GLU A 33 3.49 -33.94 15.77
C GLU A 33 3.10 -33.45 14.37
N LYS A 34 2.63 -34.35 13.49
CA LYS A 34 2.06 -33.96 12.19
C LYS A 34 0.86 -33.05 12.35
N ALA A 35 -0.08 -33.36 13.25
CA ALA A 35 -1.24 -32.51 13.51
C ALA A 35 -0.86 -31.11 14.00
N LYS A 36 0.19 -30.99 14.84
CA LYS A 36 0.75 -29.69 15.26
C LYS A 36 1.38 -28.93 14.09
N GLN A 37 2.18 -29.60 13.27
CA GLN A 37 2.81 -28.99 12.09
C GLN A 37 1.75 -28.52 11.07
N ASP A 38 0.73 -29.34 10.82
CA ASP A 38 -0.36 -29.01 9.90
C ASP A 38 -1.20 -27.83 10.41
N SER A 39 -1.40 -27.73 11.72
CA SER A 39 -2.09 -26.58 12.33
C SER A 39 -1.29 -25.29 12.18
N ILE A 40 0.04 -25.34 12.37
CA ILE A 40 0.93 -24.19 12.20
C ILE A 40 0.97 -23.75 10.72
N LYS A 41 1.03 -24.71 9.78
CA LYS A 41 1.01 -24.42 8.34
C LYS A 41 -0.28 -23.71 7.93
N LYS A 42 -1.45 -24.19 8.37
CA LYS A 42 -2.75 -23.57 8.07
C LYS A 42 -2.85 -22.14 8.60
N VAL A 43 -2.37 -21.89 9.82
CA VAL A 43 -2.36 -20.53 10.40
C VAL A 43 -1.42 -19.61 9.62
N LYS A 44 -0.25 -20.10 9.22
CA LYS A 44 0.71 -19.33 8.41
C LYS A 44 0.14 -19.01 7.03
N GLU A 45 -0.45 -20.00 6.35
CA GLU A 45 -1.11 -19.82 5.05
C GLU A 45 -2.27 -18.81 5.15
N ALA A 46 -3.09 -18.88 6.20
CA ALA A 46 -4.17 -17.91 6.42
C ALA A 46 -3.63 -16.50 6.69
N ALA A 47 -2.54 -16.36 7.46
CA ALA A 47 -1.88 -15.09 7.72
C ALA A 47 -1.23 -14.50 6.44
N ASP A 48 -0.61 -15.34 5.62
CA ASP A 48 0.00 -14.94 4.35
C ASP A 48 -1.09 -14.51 3.34
N LEU A 49 -2.21 -15.26 3.27
CA LEU A 49 -3.36 -14.88 2.45
C LEU A 49 -3.97 -13.54 2.91
N ALA A 50 -4.09 -13.32 4.22
CA ALA A 50 -4.58 -12.08 4.78
C ALA A 50 -3.65 -10.89 4.47
N LYS A 51 -2.33 -11.09 4.49
CA LYS A 51 -1.36 -10.07 4.06
C LYS A 51 -1.50 -9.73 2.59
N ILE A 52 -1.56 -10.74 1.72
CA ILE A 52 -1.76 -10.56 0.27
C ILE A 52 -3.05 -9.79 0.00
N ASN A 53 -4.14 -10.12 0.70
CA ASN A 53 -5.41 -9.42 0.53
C ASN A 53 -5.33 -7.96 0.98
N LYS A 54 -4.67 -7.67 2.11
CA LYS A 54 -4.44 -6.28 2.56
C LYS A 54 -3.58 -5.49 1.58
N GLU A 55 -2.51 -6.08 1.07
CA GLU A 55 -1.64 -5.45 0.07
C GLU A 55 -2.40 -5.17 -1.24
N LYS A 56 -3.25 -6.11 -1.68
CA LYS A 56 -4.13 -5.91 -2.84
C LYS A 56 -5.14 -4.80 -2.63
N GLU A 57 -5.76 -4.73 -1.45
CA GLU A 57 -6.72 -3.67 -1.13
C GLU A 57 -6.03 -2.30 -1.10
N GLU A 58 -4.87 -2.20 -0.45
CA GLU A 58 -4.09 -0.96 -0.40
C GLU A 58 -3.65 -0.53 -1.80
N LYS A 59 -3.18 -1.47 -2.62
CA LYS A 59 -2.83 -1.20 -4.01
C LYS A 59 -4.03 -0.74 -4.82
N ALA A 60 -5.19 -1.38 -4.67
CA ALA A 60 -6.42 -0.96 -5.35
C ALA A 60 -6.87 0.45 -4.93
N ARG A 61 -6.72 0.81 -3.65
CA ARG A 61 -6.99 2.18 -3.16
C ARG A 61 -6.03 3.19 -3.79
N GLN A 62 -4.74 2.89 -3.82
CA GLN A 62 -3.73 3.77 -4.42
C GLN A 62 -3.97 3.95 -5.93
N GLU A 63 -4.28 2.87 -6.65
CA GLU A 63 -4.63 2.93 -8.07
C GLU A 63 -5.90 3.74 -8.33
N ALA A 64 -6.91 3.65 -7.47
CA ALA A 64 -8.12 4.45 -7.58
C ALA A 64 -7.84 5.95 -7.39
N ILE A 65 -7.00 6.30 -6.41
CA ILE A 65 -6.57 7.69 -6.17
C ILE A 65 -5.77 8.21 -7.37
N GLN A 66 -4.83 7.42 -7.88
CA GLN A 66 -4.02 7.80 -9.04
C GLN A 66 -4.89 8.04 -10.27
N LYS A 67 -5.86 7.15 -10.56
CA LYS A 67 -6.79 7.34 -11.68
C LYS A 67 -7.64 8.60 -11.54
N ALA A 68 -8.16 8.88 -10.34
CA ALA A 68 -8.93 10.08 -10.07
C ALA A 68 -8.09 11.35 -10.24
N GLU A 69 -6.83 11.33 -9.79
CA GLU A 69 -5.90 12.44 -9.96
C GLU A 69 -5.51 12.62 -11.43
N GLU A 70 -5.23 11.55 -12.17
CA GLU A 70 -4.98 11.60 -13.60
C GLU A 70 -6.17 12.18 -14.38
N GLU A 71 -7.38 11.77 -14.04
CA GLU A 71 -8.60 12.31 -14.65
C GLU A 71 -8.76 13.79 -14.33
N ARG A 72 -8.55 14.19 -13.06
CA ARG A 72 -8.54 15.60 -12.66
C ARG A 72 -7.49 16.39 -13.46
N GLN A 73 -6.29 15.86 -13.63
CA GLN A 73 -5.23 16.54 -14.37
C GLN A 73 -5.53 16.66 -15.87
N ARG A 74 -6.19 15.66 -16.47
CA ARG A 74 -6.66 15.72 -17.86
C ARG A 74 -7.77 16.75 -18.05
N LEU A 75 -8.71 16.80 -17.11
CA LEU A 75 -9.84 17.70 -17.17
C LEU A 75 -9.43 19.15 -16.91
N TYR A 76 -8.60 19.40 -15.90
CA TYR A 76 -8.22 20.73 -15.44
C TYR A 76 -6.79 21.08 -15.87
N LYS A 77 -6.62 21.40 -17.15
CA LYS A 77 -5.31 21.66 -17.76
C LYS A 77 -4.83 23.10 -17.66
N PHE A 78 -5.72 24.06 -17.43
CA PHE A 78 -5.39 25.48 -17.39
C PHE A 78 -5.25 25.95 -15.95
N HIS A 79 -4.06 26.40 -15.57
CA HIS A 79 -3.77 26.84 -14.21
C HIS A 79 -3.43 28.32 -14.19
N ILE A 80 -4.09 29.12 -13.35
CA ILE A 80 -3.68 30.51 -13.13
C ILE A 80 -2.50 30.50 -12.16
N ILE A 81 -1.36 31.03 -12.60
CA ILE A 81 -0.12 31.14 -11.85
C ILE A 81 0.06 32.59 -11.39
N VAL A 82 0.33 32.76 -10.10
CA VAL A 82 0.57 34.05 -9.45
C VAL A 82 2.04 34.22 -9.04
N GLY A 83 2.88 33.20 -9.22
CA GLY A 83 4.29 33.29 -8.89
C GLY A 83 5.04 32.04 -9.35
N SER A 84 6.33 32.18 -9.62
CA SER A 84 7.21 31.09 -10.05
C SER A 84 8.58 31.27 -9.42
N PHE A 85 9.02 30.26 -8.65
CA PHE A 85 10.21 30.36 -7.83
C PHE A 85 11.15 29.19 -8.10
N LYS A 86 12.44 29.47 -8.24
CA LYS A 86 13.48 28.44 -8.31
C LYS A 86 13.81 27.85 -6.94
N THR A 87 13.59 28.61 -5.87
CA THR A 87 13.90 28.21 -4.49
C THR A 87 12.61 27.75 -3.78
N PRO A 88 12.51 26.47 -3.38
CA PRO A 88 11.30 25.91 -2.76
C PRO A 88 10.84 26.66 -1.50
N LYS A 89 11.78 27.14 -0.69
CA LYS A 89 11.47 27.93 0.51
C LYS A 89 10.64 29.19 0.18
N TYR A 90 10.92 29.86 -0.94
CA TYR A 90 10.19 31.05 -1.34
C TYR A 90 8.82 30.72 -1.93
N ALA A 91 8.73 29.65 -2.71
CA ALA A 91 7.44 29.12 -3.17
C ALA A 91 6.52 28.77 -2.00
N ALA A 92 7.03 28.06 -0.99
CA ALA A 92 6.26 27.71 0.21
C ALA A 92 5.80 28.96 0.98
N ALA A 93 6.69 29.92 1.23
CA ALA A 93 6.33 31.15 1.92
C ALA A 93 5.28 31.98 1.14
N TYR A 94 5.41 32.05 -0.20
CA TYR A 94 4.45 32.76 -1.05
C TYR A 94 3.10 32.04 -1.11
N LYS A 95 3.11 30.70 -1.18
CA LYS A 95 1.90 29.87 -1.09
C LYS A 95 1.12 30.19 0.19
N ASP A 96 1.81 30.24 1.33
CA ASP A 96 1.17 30.54 2.63
C ASP A 96 0.66 31.97 2.69
N TYR A 97 1.41 32.94 2.13
CA TYR A 97 0.98 34.32 2.03
C TYR A 97 -0.32 34.48 1.23
N ILE A 98 -0.40 33.83 0.06
CA ILE A 98 -1.60 33.84 -0.78
C ILE A 98 -2.74 33.05 -0.12
N GLY A 99 -2.42 31.94 0.56
CA GLY A 99 -3.38 31.16 1.35
C GLY A 99 -4.04 31.98 2.47
N LYS A 100 -3.27 32.81 3.17
CA LYS A 100 -3.78 33.75 4.20
C LYS A 100 -4.74 34.81 3.65
N LYS A 101 -4.68 35.09 2.34
CA LYS A 101 -5.65 35.97 1.66
C LYS A 101 -6.96 35.25 1.28
N GLY A 102 -7.10 33.96 1.61
CA GLY A 102 -8.31 33.17 1.37
C GLY A 102 -8.31 32.40 0.05
N TYR A 103 -7.19 32.37 -0.69
CA TYR A 103 -7.08 31.62 -1.94
C TYR A 103 -6.62 30.19 -1.68
N GLN A 104 -7.25 29.23 -2.34
CA GLN A 104 -6.74 27.86 -2.39
C GLN A 104 -5.55 27.81 -3.35
N THR A 105 -4.41 27.33 -2.86
CA THR A 105 -3.15 27.33 -3.61
C THR A 105 -2.61 25.93 -3.83
N GLU A 106 -2.11 25.69 -5.05
CA GLU A 106 -1.45 24.46 -5.48
C GLU A 106 -0.03 24.78 -5.96
N ILE A 107 0.96 23.95 -5.63
CA ILE A 107 2.32 24.09 -6.18
C ILE A 107 2.43 23.15 -7.37
N LEU A 108 2.78 23.71 -8.52
CA LEU A 108 3.08 22.98 -9.75
C LEU A 108 4.57 23.10 -10.05
N VAL A 109 5.16 22.05 -10.60
CA VAL A 109 6.57 22.07 -11.00
C VAL A 109 6.66 22.01 -12.52
N ASN A 110 7.33 22.98 -13.14
CA ASN A 110 7.54 22.99 -14.59
C ASN A 110 8.75 22.12 -15.00
N SER A 111 8.98 22.01 -16.31
CA SER A 111 10.13 21.30 -16.89
C SER A 111 11.49 21.83 -16.40
N TYR A 112 11.57 23.13 -16.09
CA TYR A 112 12.77 23.80 -15.59
C TYR A 112 12.97 23.71 -14.08
N LYS A 113 12.15 22.91 -13.37
CA LYS A 113 12.19 22.74 -11.90
C LYS A 113 11.87 24.01 -11.11
N PHE A 114 11.12 24.93 -11.70
CA PHE A 114 10.53 26.05 -10.97
C PHE A 114 9.22 25.61 -10.34
N GLU A 115 9.04 26.00 -9.08
CA GLU A 115 7.80 25.85 -8.33
C GLU A 115 6.89 27.03 -8.62
N MET A 116 5.82 26.76 -9.34
CA MET A 116 4.78 27.71 -9.73
C MET A 116 3.61 27.62 -8.76
N ILE A 117 3.17 28.76 -8.26
CA ILE A 117 2.04 28.84 -7.32
C ILE A 117 0.78 29.10 -8.14
N SER A 118 -0.11 28.12 -8.16
CA SER A 118 -1.41 28.21 -8.80
C SER A 118 -2.50 28.56 -7.80
N ILE A 119 -3.43 29.43 -8.19
CA ILE A 119 -4.63 29.78 -7.38
C ILE A 119 -5.93 29.18 -7.92
N GLY A 120 -5.85 28.36 -8.97
CA GLY A 120 -7.02 27.77 -9.60
C GLY A 120 -6.66 26.94 -10.83
N ALA A 121 -7.43 25.87 -11.03
CA ALA A 121 -7.31 24.96 -12.17
C ALA A 121 -8.66 24.91 -12.90
N TYR A 122 -8.64 24.99 -14.23
CA TYR A 122 -9.83 25.18 -15.06
C TYR A 122 -9.85 24.20 -16.23
N LYS A 123 -11.06 23.84 -16.67
CA LYS A 123 -11.26 22.92 -17.80
C LYS A 123 -11.17 23.62 -19.14
N SER A 124 -11.65 24.86 -19.21
CA SER A 124 -11.70 25.65 -20.43
C SER A 124 -10.78 26.87 -20.34
N TRP A 125 -10.25 27.28 -21.50
CA TRP A 125 -9.43 28.49 -21.61
C TRP A 125 -10.22 29.74 -21.25
N GLY A 126 -11.50 29.80 -21.66
CA GLY A 126 -12.37 30.95 -21.39
C GLY A 126 -12.62 31.19 -19.90
N GLU A 127 -12.84 30.13 -19.12
CA GLU A 127 -12.96 30.22 -17.65
C GLU A 127 -11.66 30.75 -17.03
N ALA A 128 -10.52 30.17 -17.43
CA ALA A 128 -9.22 30.59 -16.92
C ALA A 128 -8.92 32.07 -17.24
N VAL A 129 -9.23 32.53 -18.46
CA VAL A 129 -9.02 33.92 -18.86
C VAL A 129 -9.93 34.87 -18.09
N LYS A 130 -11.19 34.51 -17.87
CA LYS A 130 -12.13 35.34 -17.09
C LYS A 130 -11.62 35.57 -15.67
N ASP A 131 -11.14 34.53 -15.01
CA ASP A 131 -10.63 34.64 -13.63
C ASP A 131 -9.19 35.16 -13.57
N LEU A 132 -8.41 35.06 -14.65
CA LEU A 132 -7.09 35.69 -14.77
C LEU A 132 -7.17 37.21 -14.62
N TYR A 133 -8.17 37.87 -15.20
CA TYR A 133 -8.34 39.31 -15.04
C TYR A 133 -8.51 39.69 -13.57
N LYS A 134 -9.36 38.97 -12.85
CA LYS A 134 -9.57 39.18 -11.40
C LYS A 134 -8.29 38.90 -10.61
N ALA A 135 -7.56 37.85 -10.97
CA ALA A 135 -6.29 37.52 -10.33
C ALA A 135 -5.26 38.63 -10.49
N ARG A 136 -5.19 39.26 -11.67
CA ARG A 136 -4.30 40.39 -11.94
C ARG A 136 -4.67 41.65 -11.17
N GLU A 137 -5.95 41.90 -10.97
CA GLU A 137 -6.42 43.06 -10.22
C GLU A 137 -6.24 42.90 -8.71
N VAL A 138 -6.53 41.72 -8.17
CA VAL A 138 -6.66 41.50 -6.72
C VAL A 138 -5.45 40.81 -6.10
N VAL A 139 -4.76 39.95 -6.86
CA VAL A 139 -3.74 39.05 -6.31
C VAL A 139 -2.34 39.48 -6.75
N GLU A 140 -2.07 39.40 -8.05
CA GLU A 140 -0.75 39.65 -8.63
C GLU A 140 -0.90 40.08 -10.10
N ALA A 141 -0.56 41.33 -10.40
CA ALA A 141 -0.71 41.94 -11.73
C ALA A 141 0.02 41.16 -12.84
N THR A 142 1.10 40.48 -12.47
CA THR A 142 1.91 39.70 -13.42
C THR A 142 1.37 38.29 -13.66
N SER A 143 0.24 37.88 -13.08
CA SER A 143 -0.32 36.53 -13.21
C SER A 143 -0.46 36.07 -14.67
N TRP A 144 -0.30 34.77 -14.92
CA TRP A 144 -0.42 34.16 -16.24
C TRP A 144 -1.09 32.79 -16.18
N ILE A 145 -1.47 32.24 -17.33
CA ILE A 145 -2.01 30.88 -17.43
C ILE A 145 -0.89 29.93 -17.81
N TYR A 146 -0.74 28.86 -17.04
CA TYR A 146 0.08 27.71 -17.35
C TYR A 146 -0.81 26.57 -17.89
N ILE A 147 -0.39 25.98 -19.00
CA ILE A 147 -1.08 24.84 -19.62
C ILE A 147 -0.30 23.58 -19.27
N LYS A 148 -0.85 22.76 -18.40
CA LYS A 148 -0.23 21.51 -17.97
C LYS A 148 -0.26 20.51 -19.13
N GLY A 149 0.90 19.96 -19.50
CA GLY A 149 1.05 18.99 -20.59
C GLY A 149 1.52 19.58 -21.93
N GLN A 150 1.86 20.86 -21.99
CA GLN A 150 2.68 21.45 -23.06
C GLN A 150 4.16 21.50 -22.71
#